data_AF-A0A2E5AQG8-F1
#
_entry.id   AF-A0A2E5AQG8-F1
#
_cell.length_a   1.000
_cell.length_b   1.000
_cell.length_c   1.000
_cell.angle_alpha   90.00
_cell.angle_beta   90.00
_cell.angle_gamma   90.00
#
_symmetry.space_group_name_H-M   'P 1'
#
loop_
_entity.id
_entity.type
_entity.pdbx_description
1 polymer ?
#
loop_
_entity_poly.entity_id
_entity_poly.type
_entity_poly.pdbx_seq_one_letter_code
_entity_poly.pdbx_strand_id
1 'polypeptide(L)'
;MVTINDLEKKFKEILIYIYSEREIKSIFKLLILDIYKIDSVKYILIKNDIVNDNKKKIILNYLNRLNNYEPVQYIIGYTNFLNHKIMVNQNVLIPRNETEELVLWCKSFINKSKKILELGTGSGCIAISLAQNNFVTALDNNLESLELAKLNAKKNNVSVNYLHADIMNLEKSINKFDKYDILISNPPYVLKDEIKKIHKNVYMYEPKTAIFVNNNDPLIYYDKIISFSKKIFNNNGLIFFEINEKFSNEIYFLLKKNSFKNIEVKNDINGKKRMVKANFNKI
;
A
#
# COMPACT_ATOMS: atom_id res chain seq x y z
N MET A 1 -6.58 -18.61 -36.48
CA MET A 1 -5.80 -18.87 -35.24
C MET A 1 -5.27 -17.53 -34.75
N VAL A 2 -5.20 -17.31 -33.43
CA VAL A 2 -4.82 -16.00 -32.84
C VAL A 2 -3.52 -16.16 -32.06
N THR A 3 -2.53 -15.31 -32.34
CA THR A 3 -1.25 -15.31 -31.61
C THR A 3 -1.29 -14.41 -30.37
N ILE A 4 -0.27 -14.52 -29.50
CA ILE A 4 -0.11 -13.59 -28.37
C ILE A 4 0.03 -12.14 -28.86
N ASN A 5 0.79 -11.91 -29.93
CA ASN A 5 0.94 -10.59 -30.55
C ASN A 5 -0.39 -10.02 -31.07
N ASP A 6 -1.27 -10.86 -31.64
CA ASP A 6 -2.59 -10.41 -32.09
C ASP A 6 -3.47 -9.96 -30.91
N LEU A 7 -3.38 -10.66 -29.77
CA LEU A 7 -4.05 -10.23 -28.54
C LEU A 7 -3.45 -8.94 -27.98
N GLU A 8 -2.12 -8.75 -28.03
CA GLU A 8 -1.49 -7.49 -27.60
C GLU A 8 -1.99 -6.29 -28.43
N LYS A 9 -2.14 -6.47 -29.76
CA LYS A 9 -2.73 -5.44 -30.63
C LYS A 9 -4.17 -5.12 -30.23
N LYS A 10 -4.98 -6.14 -29.98
CA LYS A 10 -6.36 -5.95 -29.50
C LYS A 10 -6.44 -5.22 -28.16
N PHE A 11 -5.51 -5.49 -27.24
CA PHE A 11 -5.40 -4.74 -25.99
C PHE A 11 -5.12 -3.26 -26.26
N LYS A 12 -4.20 -2.94 -27.16
CA LYS A 12 -3.91 -1.55 -27.55
C LYS A 12 -5.14 -0.86 -28.13
N GLU A 13 -5.82 -1.49 -29.09
CA GLU A 13 -7.02 -0.92 -29.72
C GLU A 13 -8.10 -0.55 -28.70
N ILE A 14 -8.33 -1.41 -27.70
CA ILE A 14 -9.41 -1.21 -26.72
C ILE A 14 -8.99 -0.28 -25.58
N LEU A 15 -7.76 -0.40 -25.09
CA LEU A 15 -7.33 0.25 -23.85
C LEU A 15 -6.61 1.59 -24.04
N ILE A 16 -6.34 2.02 -25.28
CA ILE A 16 -5.60 3.26 -25.57
C ILE A 16 -6.27 4.53 -25.02
N TYR A 17 -7.58 4.50 -24.81
CA TYR A 17 -8.34 5.61 -24.22
C TYR A 17 -8.29 5.64 -22.69
N ILE A 18 -7.70 4.63 -22.04
CA ILE A 18 -7.62 4.48 -20.59
C ILE A 18 -6.18 4.54 -20.10
N TYR A 19 -5.26 3.91 -20.83
CA TYR A 19 -3.85 3.76 -20.45
C TYR A 19 -2.94 4.22 -21.59
N SER A 20 -1.73 4.69 -21.27
CA SER A 20 -0.70 4.93 -22.28
C SER A 20 -0.26 3.63 -22.94
N GLU A 21 0.29 3.69 -24.16
CA GLU A 21 0.81 2.49 -24.83
C GLU A 21 1.84 1.71 -24.00
N ARG A 22 2.68 2.43 -23.25
CA ARG A 22 3.69 1.82 -22.37
C ARG A 22 3.05 1.05 -21.23
N GLU A 23 2.00 1.60 -20.63
CA GLU A 23 1.21 0.92 -19.60
C GLU A 23 0.50 -0.30 -20.18
N ILE A 24 -0.14 -0.20 -21.34
CA ILE A 24 -0.82 -1.33 -22.00
C ILE A 24 0.15 -2.48 -22.24
N LYS A 25 1.35 -2.20 -22.77
CA LYS A 25 2.39 -3.20 -22.99
C LYS A 25 2.82 -3.86 -21.67
N SER A 26 2.98 -3.08 -20.61
CA SER A 26 3.36 -3.56 -19.28
C SER A 26 2.27 -4.43 -18.64
N ILE A 27 1.01 -3.99 -18.70
CA ILE A 27 -0.18 -4.71 -18.23
C ILE A 27 -0.33 -6.02 -18.99
N PHE A 28 -0.27 -5.99 -20.32
CA PHE A 28 -0.40 -7.19 -21.14
C PHE A 28 0.70 -8.20 -20.81
N LYS A 29 1.96 -7.74 -20.73
CA LYS A 29 3.08 -8.60 -20.29
C LYS A 29 2.78 -9.23 -18.93
N LEU A 30 2.38 -8.43 -17.93
CA LEU A 30 2.07 -8.92 -16.58
C LEU A 30 0.99 -10.03 -16.60
N LEU A 31 -0.07 -9.84 -17.37
CA LEU A 31 -1.12 -10.85 -17.52
C LEU A 31 -0.62 -12.14 -18.17
N ILE A 32 0.21 -12.05 -19.22
CA ILE A 32 0.76 -13.24 -19.88
C ILE A 32 1.71 -13.99 -18.96
N LEU A 33 2.57 -13.28 -18.21
CA LEU A 33 3.45 -13.90 -17.21
C LEU A 33 2.62 -14.68 -16.18
N ASP A 34 1.52 -14.10 -15.69
CA ASP A 34 0.65 -14.76 -14.71
C ASP A 34 -0.13 -15.94 -15.31
N ILE A 35 -0.72 -15.80 -16.50
CA ILE A 35 -1.54 -16.86 -17.12
C ILE A 35 -0.68 -18.07 -17.53
N TYR A 36 0.53 -17.81 -18.04
CA TYR A 36 1.42 -18.88 -18.50
C TYR A 36 2.37 -19.38 -17.41
N LYS A 37 2.47 -18.69 -16.26
CA LYS A 37 3.42 -18.98 -15.17
C LYS A 37 4.86 -19.03 -15.68
N ILE A 38 5.24 -18.00 -16.43
CA ILE A 38 6.57 -17.87 -17.05
C ILE A 38 7.27 -16.59 -16.60
N ASP A 39 8.57 -16.52 -16.84
CA ASP A 39 9.39 -15.33 -16.63
C ASP A 39 9.43 -14.41 -17.88
N SER A 40 10.11 -13.27 -17.72
CA SER A 40 10.25 -12.27 -18.79
C SER A 40 11.03 -12.77 -20.01
N VAL A 41 11.95 -13.72 -19.85
CA VAL A 41 12.76 -14.26 -20.96
C VAL A 41 11.86 -15.15 -21.83
N LYS A 42 11.16 -16.08 -21.19
CA LYS A 42 10.17 -16.94 -21.86
C LYS A 42 9.06 -16.14 -22.54
N TYR A 43 8.60 -15.05 -21.93
CA TYR A 43 7.61 -14.15 -22.54
C TYR A 43 8.04 -13.63 -23.92
N ILE A 44 9.32 -13.33 -24.12
CA ILE A 44 9.82 -12.82 -25.40
C ILE A 44 9.74 -13.89 -26.49
N LEU A 45 9.99 -15.15 -26.12
CA LEU A 45 10.04 -16.27 -27.06
C LEU A 45 8.65 -16.66 -27.58
N ILE A 46 7.62 -16.57 -26.74
CA ILE A 46 6.28 -17.07 -27.06
C ILE A 46 5.38 -16.08 -27.80
N LYS A 47 5.86 -14.88 -28.14
CA LYS A 47 5.01 -13.79 -28.67
C LYS A 47 4.25 -14.15 -29.96
N ASN A 48 4.82 -15.02 -30.78
CA ASN A 48 4.21 -15.48 -32.03
C ASN A 48 3.46 -16.81 -31.88
N ASP A 49 3.44 -17.39 -30.67
CA ASP A 49 2.77 -18.67 -30.42
C ASP A 49 1.26 -18.50 -30.51
N ILE A 50 0.60 -19.55 -31.01
CA ILE A 50 -0.86 -19.64 -31.08
C ILE A 50 -1.42 -19.85 -29.67
N VAL A 51 -2.41 -19.04 -29.31
CA VAL A 51 -3.09 -19.13 -28.02
C VAL A 51 -4.24 -20.13 -28.12
N ASN A 52 -4.27 -21.13 -27.24
CA ASN A 52 -5.40 -22.06 -27.15
C ASN A 52 -6.68 -21.38 -26.65
N ASP A 53 -7.83 -21.96 -26.93
CA ASP A 53 -9.13 -21.33 -26.68
C ASP A 53 -9.40 -21.02 -25.20
N ASN A 54 -8.95 -21.90 -24.29
CA ASN A 54 -9.10 -21.69 -22.85
C ASN A 54 -8.33 -20.45 -22.38
N LYS A 55 -7.05 -20.32 -22.74
CA LYS A 55 -6.23 -19.15 -22.38
C LYS A 55 -6.72 -17.90 -23.08
N LYS A 56 -7.15 -18.00 -24.33
CA LYS A 56 -7.75 -16.89 -25.08
C LYS A 56 -9.00 -16.36 -24.35
N LYS A 57 -9.87 -17.24 -23.87
CA LYS A 57 -11.07 -16.85 -23.09
C LYS A 57 -10.69 -16.10 -21.81
N ILE A 58 -9.66 -16.56 -21.08
CA ILE A 58 -9.15 -15.88 -19.89
C ILE A 58 -8.59 -14.49 -20.23
N ILE A 59 -7.74 -14.38 -21.25
CA ILE A 59 -7.12 -13.12 -21.67
C ILE A 59 -8.19 -12.09 -22.09
N LEU A 60 -9.20 -12.52 -22.85
CA LEU A 60 -10.30 -11.65 -23.27
C LEU A 60 -11.19 -11.23 -22.10
N ASN A 61 -11.40 -12.11 -21.11
CA ASN A 61 -12.08 -11.75 -19.87
C ASN A 61 -11.31 -10.67 -19.10
N TYR A 62 -9.99 -10.80 -18.99
CA TYR A 62 -9.14 -9.80 -18.34
C TYR A 62 -9.15 -8.47 -19.09
N LEU A 63 -9.14 -8.49 -20.42
CA LEU A 63 -9.32 -7.29 -21.25
C LEU A 63 -10.63 -6.57 -20.93
N ASN A 64 -11.72 -7.31 -20.82
CA ASN A 64 -13.03 -6.73 -20.47
C ASN A 64 -13.01 -6.09 -19.07
N ARG A 65 -12.41 -6.75 -18.08
CA ARG A 65 -12.25 -6.22 -16.72
C ARG A 65 -11.42 -4.92 -16.70
N LEU A 66 -10.29 -4.90 -17.42
CA LEU A 66 -9.47 -3.69 -17.59
C LEU A 66 -10.23 -2.56 -18.30
N ASN A 67 -11.04 -2.88 -19.31
CA ASN A 67 -11.86 -1.91 -20.02
C ASN A 67 -12.96 -1.30 -19.13
N ASN A 68 -13.36 -2.02 -18.08
CA ASN A 68 -14.22 -1.52 -17.00
C ASN A 68 -13.44 -0.85 -15.86
N TYR A 69 -12.18 -0.47 -16.10
CA TYR A 69 -11.28 0.20 -15.16
C TYR A 69 -10.85 -0.65 -13.95
N GLU A 70 -11.07 -1.97 -13.94
CA GLU A 70 -10.60 -2.79 -12.83
C GLU A 70 -9.06 -2.82 -12.79
N PRO A 71 -8.41 -2.52 -11.64
CA PRO A 71 -6.96 -2.57 -11.52
C PRO A 71 -6.39 -3.94 -11.89
N VAL A 72 -5.30 -3.95 -12.66
CA VAL A 72 -4.64 -5.20 -13.08
C VAL A 72 -4.26 -6.08 -11.89
N GLN A 73 -3.86 -5.48 -10.76
CA GLN A 73 -3.49 -6.18 -9.53
C GLN A 73 -4.67 -6.94 -8.91
N TYR A 74 -5.90 -6.42 -9.00
CA TYR A 74 -7.11 -7.13 -8.58
C TYR A 74 -7.51 -8.22 -9.56
N ILE A 75 -7.23 -8.02 -10.85
CA ILE A 75 -7.46 -9.04 -11.88
C ILE A 75 -6.56 -10.25 -11.65
N ILE A 76 -5.27 -10.04 -11.37
CA ILE A 76 -4.31 -11.12 -11.06
C ILE A 76 -4.34 -11.58 -9.60
N GLY A 77 -4.93 -10.79 -8.70
CA GLY A 77 -5.10 -11.08 -7.28
C GLY A 77 -3.87 -10.84 -6.38
N TYR A 78 -2.83 -10.17 -6.89
CA TYR A 78 -1.63 -9.83 -6.12
C TYR A 78 -0.86 -8.64 -6.69
N THR A 79 0.06 -8.10 -5.90
CA THR A 79 1.15 -7.23 -6.33
C THR A 79 2.47 -7.69 -5.71
N ASN A 80 3.59 -7.21 -6.24
CA ASN A 80 4.86 -7.29 -5.54
C ASN A 80 5.02 -6.03 -4.69
N PHE A 81 5.58 -6.20 -3.49
CA PHE A 81 5.94 -5.10 -2.60
C PHE A 81 7.28 -5.45 -1.94
N LEU A 82 8.34 -4.70 -2.25
CA LEU A 82 9.71 -5.07 -1.92
C LEU A 82 10.01 -6.51 -2.35
N ASN A 83 10.50 -7.35 -1.42
CA ASN A 83 10.80 -8.77 -1.63
C ASN A 83 9.59 -9.70 -1.38
N HIS A 84 8.37 -9.15 -1.28
CA HIS A 84 7.18 -9.88 -0.91
C HIS A 84 6.14 -9.92 -2.03
N LYS A 85 5.46 -11.07 -2.14
CA LYS A 85 4.25 -11.20 -2.96
C LYS A 85 3.04 -10.98 -2.06
N ILE A 86 2.30 -9.90 -2.29
CA ILE A 86 1.18 -9.46 -1.47
C ILE A 86 -0.11 -9.70 -2.26
N MET A 87 -0.97 -10.58 -1.77
CA MET A 87 -2.32 -10.74 -2.30
C MET A 87 -3.14 -9.48 -2.04
N VAL A 88 -3.93 -9.08 -3.03
CA VAL A 88 -4.79 -7.89 -2.96
C VAL A 88 -6.17 -8.22 -3.51
N ASN A 89 -7.17 -7.53 -2.99
CA ASN A 89 -8.56 -7.56 -3.46
C ASN A 89 -9.23 -6.22 -3.17
N GLN A 90 -10.52 -6.10 -3.49
CA GLN A 90 -11.32 -4.87 -3.32
C GLN A 90 -11.43 -4.34 -1.88
N ASN A 91 -10.96 -5.07 -0.86
CA ASN A 91 -11.03 -4.65 0.54
C ASN A 91 -9.79 -3.87 0.99
N VAL A 92 -8.70 -3.86 0.22
CA VAL A 92 -7.43 -3.25 0.62
C VAL A 92 -6.91 -2.26 -0.42
N LEU A 93 -6.20 -1.22 -0.01
CA LEU A 93 -5.45 -0.38 -0.94
C LEU A 93 -4.36 -1.22 -1.63
N ILE A 94 -4.18 -1.04 -2.94
CA ILE A 94 -3.05 -1.65 -3.66
C ILE A 94 -1.76 -0.97 -3.16
N PRO A 95 -0.77 -1.73 -2.63
CA PRO A 95 0.50 -1.16 -2.18
C PRO A 95 1.18 -0.28 -3.23
N ARG A 96 1.74 0.85 -2.79
CA ARG A 96 2.35 1.88 -3.65
C ARG A 96 3.87 1.90 -3.51
N ASN A 97 4.56 2.39 -4.53
CA ASN A 97 6.02 2.48 -4.55
C ASN A 97 6.54 3.43 -3.47
N GLU A 98 5.83 4.53 -3.24
CA GLU A 98 6.11 5.50 -2.19
C GLU A 98 6.09 4.84 -0.79
N THR A 99 5.20 3.87 -0.59
CA THR A 99 5.12 3.10 0.65
C THR A 99 6.33 2.16 0.81
N GLU A 100 6.91 1.65 -0.27
CA GLU A 100 8.17 0.89 -0.21
C GLU A 100 9.31 1.78 0.30
N GLU A 101 9.39 3.02 -0.18
CA GLU A 101 10.40 3.99 0.27
C GLU A 101 10.24 4.32 1.76
N LEU A 102 9.00 4.42 2.26
CA LEU A 102 8.72 4.62 3.68
C LEU A 102 9.25 3.45 4.53
N VAL A 103 8.99 2.22 4.09
CA VAL A 103 9.48 1.01 4.76
C VAL A 103 11.00 0.95 4.76
N LEU A 104 11.64 1.24 3.62
CA LEU A 104 13.10 1.28 3.53
C LEU A 104 13.70 2.36 4.44
N TRP A 105 13.06 3.52 4.53
CA TRP A 105 13.49 4.58 5.44
C TRP A 105 13.31 4.18 6.90
N CYS A 106 12.21 3.51 7.25
CA CYS A 106 12.03 2.94 8.59
C CYS A 106 13.13 1.92 8.92
N LYS A 107 13.46 1.03 7.98
CA LYS A 107 14.51 -0.01 8.16
C LYS A 107 15.88 0.59 8.47
N SER A 108 16.21 1.78 7.96
CA SER A 108 17.52 2.42 8.23
C SER A 108 17.71 2.84 9.69
N PHE A 109 16.66 2.84 10.52
CA PHE A 109 16.71 3.13 11.95
C PHE A 109 16.60 1.87 12.85
N ILE A 110 16.55 0.69 12.24
CA ILE A 110 16.44 -0.60 12.93
C ILE A 110 17.83 -1.24 12.96
N ASN A 111 18.55 -1.05 14.08
CA ASN A 111 19.88 -1.64 14.30
C ASN A 111 19.85 -2.93 15.13
N LYS A 112 18.72 -3.23 15.77
CA LYS A 112 18.40 -4.43 16.53
C LYS A 112 16.90 -4.66 16.46
N SER A 113 16.42 -5.83 16.88
CA SER A 113 14.98 -6.11 16.96
C SER A 113 14.22 -5.00 17.71
N LYS A 114 13.15 -4.52 17.09
CA LYS A 114 12.25 -3.46 17.61
C LYS A 114 10.85 -4.02 17.81
N LYS A 115 10.11 -3.42 18.74
CA LYS A 115 8.65 -3.51 18.78
C LYS A 115 8.06 -2.43 17.87
N ILE A 116 7.36 -2.84 16.82
CA ILE A 116 6.83 -1.96 15.78
C ILE A 116 5.30 -2.06 15.77
N LEU A 117 4.63 -0.92 15.74
CA LEU A 117 3.19 -0.83 15.54
C LEU A 117 2.88 -0.20 14.19
N GLU A 118 2.13 -0.91 13.35
CA GLU A 118 1.51 -0.38 12.14
C GLU A 118 0.05 -0.02 12.38
N LEU A 119 -0.37 1.19 11.99
CA LEU A 119 -1.77 1.61 12.00
C LEU A 119 -2.34 1.71 10.58
N GLY A 120 -3.42 0.99 10.30
CA GLY A 120 -4.07 0.94 8.98
C GLY A 120 -3.36 -0.01 8.02
N THR A 121 -3.20 -1.27 8.41
CA THR A 121 -2.33 -2.22 7.72
C THR A 121 -2.82 -2.63 6.33
N GLY A 122 -4.12 -2.57 6.06
CA GLY A 122 -4.72 -2.97 4.80
C GLY A 122 -4.29 -4.39 4.39
N SER A 123 -3.49 -4.49 3.32
CA SER A 123 -2.97 -5.77 2.81
C SER A 123 -1.88 -6.41 3.68
N GLY A 124 -1.36 -5.69 4.68
CA GLY A 124 -0.24 -6.12 5.52
C GLY A 124 1.14 -5.79 4.95
N CYS A 125 1.24 -5.07 3.83
CA CYS A 125 2.49 -4.92 3.09
C CYS A 125 3.64 -4.31 3.90
N ILE A 126 3.39 -3.27 4.71
CA ILE A 126 4.39 -2.66 5.59
C ILE A 126 4.74 -3.62 6.74
N ALA A 127 3.75 -4.12 7.48
CA ALA A 127 3.99 -5.04 8.60
C ALA A 127 4.80 -6.27 8.19
N ILE A 128 4.42 -6.93 7.09
CA ILE A 128 5.10 -8.11 6.56
C ILE A 128 6.56 -7.79 6.23
N SER A 129 6.78 -6.64 5.57
CA SER A 129 8.12 -6.20 5.17
C SER A 129 9.03 -5.87 6.37
N LEU A 130 8.45 -5.53 7.52
CA LEU A 130 9.18 -5.20 8.74
C LEU A 130 9.30 -6.40 9.71
N ALA A 131 8.53 -7.48 9.51
CA ALA A 131 8.38 -8.56 10.48
C ALA A 131 9.56 -9.53 10.59
N GLN A 132 10.41 -9.65 9.57
CA GLN A 132 11.45 -10.71 9.51
C GLN A 132 12.38 -10.74 10.73
N ASN A 133 12.69 -9.58 11.33
CA ASN A 133 13.60 -9.46 12.49
C ASN A 133 13.04 -8.58 13.62
N ASN A 134 11.74 -8.30 13.61
CA ASN A 134 11.09 -7.38 14.55
C ASN A 134 9.79 -7.97 15.07
N PHE A 135 9.36 -7.48 16.23
CA PHE A 135 8.04 -7.81 16.78
C PHE A 135 7.04 -6.79 16.24
N VAL A 136 6.23 -7.20 15.25
CA VAL A 136 5.29 -6.30 14.58
C VAL A 136 3.87 -6.59 15.05
N THR A 137 3.19 -5.54 15.51
CA THR A 137 1.74 -5.51 15.64
C THR A 137 1.16 -4.63 14.54
N ALA A 138 0.08 -5.07 13.91
CA ALA A 138 -0.59 -4.36 12.83
C ALA A 138 -2.09 -4.28 13.12
N LEU A 139 -2.69 -3.11 12.93
CA LEU A 139 -4.13 -2.94 13.11
C LEU A 139 -4.83 -2.45 11.86
N ASP A 140 -6.10 -2.83 11.74
CA ASP A 140 -7.05 -2.29 10.79
C ASP A 140 -8.45 -2.26 11.41
N ASN A 141 -9.33 -1.41 10.88
CA ASN A 141 -10.74 -1.37 11.29
C ASN A 141 -11.61 -2.29 10.42
N ASN A 142 -11.08 -2.77 9.29
CA ASN A 142 -11.76 -3.69 8.39
C ASN A 142 -11.31 -5.14 8.65
N LEU A 143 -12.26 -6.03 8.96
CA LEU A 143 -11.97 -7.42 9.29
C LEU A 143 -11.49 -8.20 8.06
N GLU A 144 -12.06 -7.93 6.89
CA GLU A 144 -11.68 -8.58 5.64
C GLU A 144 -10.24 -8.24 5.21
N SER A 145 -9.80 -7.01 5.45
CA SER A 145 -8.41 -6.56 5.29
C SER A 145 -7.49 -7.31 6.24
N LEU A 146 -7.85 -7.45 7.52
CA LEU A 146 -7.05 -8.19 8.49
C LEU A 146 -6.92 -9.67 8.12
N GLU A 147 -7.99 -10.31 7.66
CA GLU A 147 -7.92 -11.71 7.20
C GLU A 147 -7.00 -11.86 5.98
N LEU A 148 -7.05 -10.91 5.04
CA LEU A 148 -6.12 -10.90 3.91
C LEU A 148 -4.67 -10.66 4.36
N ALA A 149 -4.44 -9.74 5.30
CA ALA A 149 -3.12 -9.45 5.84
C ALA A 149 -2.52 -10.69 6.56
N LYS A 150 -3.33 -11.40 7.37
CA LYS A 150 -2.93 -12.68 8.00
C LYS A 150 -2.56 -13.72 6.96
N LEU A 151 -3.35 -13.86 5.89
CA LEU A 151 -3.05 -14.77 4.79
C LEU A 151 -1.71 -14.40 4.10
N ASN A 152 -1.48 -13.10 3.88
CA ASN A 152 -0.23 -12.61 3.29
C ASN A 152 0.98 -12.87 4.20
N ALA A 153 0.85 -12.66 5.52
CA ALA A 153 1.91 -12.96 6.48
C ALA A 153 2.27 -14.46 6.46
N LYS A 154 1.25 -15.33 6.47
CA LYS A 154 1.44 -16.79 6.35
C LYS A 154 2.16 -17.15 5.04
N LYS A 155 1.75 -16.58 3.90
CA LYS A 155 2.38 -16.86 2.59
C LYS A 155 3.81 -16.34 2.47
N ASN A 156 4.15 -15.30 3.21
CA ASN A 156 5.49 -14.72 3.24
C ASN A 156 6.34 -15.24 4.40
N ASN A 157 5.87 -16.26 5.13
CA ASN A 157 6.58 -16.89 6.25
C ASN A 157 7.04 -15.90 7.33
N VAL A 158 6.21 -14.93 7.68
CA VAL A 158 6.47 -13.97 8.75
C VAL A 158 5.39 -14.00 9.82
N SER A 159 5.76 -13.63 11.04
CA SER A 159 4.83 -13.53 12.18
C SER A 159 4.50 -12.07 12.46
N VAL A 160 3.20 -11.74 12.45
CA VAL A 160 2.66 -10.42 12.77
C VAL A 160 1.49 -10.61 13.71
N ASN A 161 1.43 -9.82 14.78
CA ASN A 161 0.27 -9.76 15.65
C ASN A 161 -0.78 -8.82 15.06
N TYR A 162 -2.03 -9.27 14.90
CA TYR A 162 -3.08 -8.49 14.26
C TYR A 162 -4.15 -8.06 15.25
N LEU A 163 -4.51 -6.77 15.23
CA LEU A 163 -5.52 -6.19 16.10
C LEU A 163 -6.65 -5.56 15.27
N HIS A 164 -7.90 -5.89 15.62
CA HIS A 164 -9.06 -5.17 15.10
C HIS A 164 -9.34 -3.95 15.98
N ALA A 165 -9.08 -2.76 15.44
CA ALA A 165 -9.26 -1.48 16.11
C ALA A 165 -9.38 -0.34 15.08
N ASP A 166 -9.97 0.77 15.51
CA ASP A 166 -10.15 1.96 14.68
C ASP A 166 -9.22 3.08 15.14
N ILE A 167 -8.46 3.66 14.20
CA ILE A 167 -7.55 4.79 14.44
C ILE A 167 -8.29 5.96 15.09
N MET A 168 -9.57 6.16 14.75
CA MET A 168 -10.39 7.22 15.31
C MET A 168 -10.77 6.99 16.78
N ASN A 169 -10.62 5.76 17.28
CA ASN A 169 -11.06 5.30 18.59
C ASN A 169 -9.99 4.52 19.36
N LEU A 170 -8.70 4.77 19.09
CA LEU A 170 -7.57 4.01 19.66
C LEU A 170 -7.57 3.96 21.20
N GLU A 171 -8.01 5.03 21.85
CA GLU A 171 -8.04 5.11 23.32
C GLU A 171 -8.97 4.07 23.95
N LYS A 172 -10.07 3.69 23.27
CA LYS A 172 -10.99 2.64 23.77
C LYS A 172 -10.33 1.27 23.80
N SER A 173 -9.28 1.07 23.01
CA SER A 173 -8.54 -0.18 22.90
C SER A 173 -7.15 -0.09 23.50
N ILE A 174 -6.81 0.96 24.25
CA ILE A 174 -5.45 1.21 24.75
C ILE A 174 -4.85 0.03 25.51
N ASN A 175 -5.68 -0.70 26.27
CA ASN A 175 -5.27 -1.87 27.06
C ASN A 175 -4.86 -3.09 26.19
N LYS A 176 -5.15 -3.06 24.88
CA LYS A 176 -4.71 -4.09 23.93
C LYS A 176 -3.30 -3.83 23.37
N PHE A 177 -2.69 -2.69 23.71
CA PHE A 177 -1.42 -2.26 23.14
C PHE A 177 -0.28 -2.36 24.16
N ASP A 178 0.81 -2.96 23.70
CA ASP A 178 2.12 -2.92 24.34
C ASP A 178 2.77 -1.52 24.27
N LYS A 179 3.98 -1.40 24.81
CA LYS A 179 4.89 -0.32 24.44
C LYS A 179 5.67 -0.64 23.17
N TYR A 180 5.86 0.37 22.33
CA TYR A 180 6.50 0.24 21.02
C TYR A 180 7.70 1.19 20.86
N ASP A 181 8.68 0.76 20.08
CA ASP A 181 9.85 1.57 19.71
C ASP A 181 9.58 2.40 18.45
N ILE A 182 8.79 1.87 17.53
CA ILE A 182 8.47 2.50 16.25
C ILE A 182 6.97 2.40 16.00
N LEU A 183 6.37 3.49 15.53
CA LEU A 183 5.03 3.53 14.95
C LEU A 183 5.14 3.97 13.50
N ILE A 184 4.50 3.23 12.60
CA ILE A 184 4.43 3.53 11.17
C ILE A 184 2.99 3.51 10.69
N SER A 185 2.61 4.42 9.80
CA SER A 185 1.27 4.42 9.21
C SER A 185 1.28 5.08 7.83
N ASN A 186 0.52 4.49 6.90
CA ASN A 186 0.05 5.13 5.69
C ASN A 186 -1.47 5.38 5.85
N PRO A 187 -1.89 6.44 6.57
CA PRO A 187 -3.30 6.70 6.81
C PRO A 187 -3.96 7.33 5.58
N PRO A 188 -5.31 7.32 5.48
CA PRO A 188 -6.01 8.04 4.42
C PRO A 188 -5.68 9.54 4.45
N TYR A 189 -5.21 10.09 3.32
CA TYR A 189 -4.73 11.47 3.25
C TYR A 189 -5.19 12.26 2.01
N VAL A 190 -5.95 11.62 1.11
CA VAL A 190 -6.41 12.27 -0.12
C VAL A 190 -7.73 12.99 0.15
N LEU A 191 -7.85 14.25 -0.27
CA LEU A 191 -9.09 14.98 -0.09
C LEU A 191 -10.18 14.43 -1.01
N LYS A 192 -11.45 14.48 -0.57
CA LYS A 192 -12.58 14.08 -1.43
C LYS A 192 -12.69 14.94 -2.69
N ASP A 193 -12.32 16.21 -2.62
CA ASP A 193 -12.38 17.10 -3.80
C ASP A 193 -11.29 16.77 -4.84
N GLU A 194 -10.29 15.97 -4.47
CA GLU A 194 -9.24 15.50 -5.37
C GLU A 194 -9.69 14.30 -6.23
N ILE A 195 -10.92 13.77 -6.03
CA ILE A 195 -11.48 12.67 -6.84
C ILE A 195 -11.32 12.92 -8.35
N LYS A 196 -11.49 14.17 -8.82
CA LYS A 196 -11.36 14.52 -10.25
C LYS A 196 -9.94 14.32 -10.81
N LYS A 197 -8.93 14.28 -9.94
CA LYS A 197 -7.51 14.08 -10.31
C LYS A 197 -7.04 12.64 -10.13
N ILE A 198 -7.89 11.77 -9.57
CA ILE A 198 -7.58 10.38 -9.31
C ILE A 198 -8.01 9.54 -10.52
N HIS A 199 -7.17 8.58 -10.89
CA HIS A 199 -7.50 7.65 -11.96
C HIS A 199 -8.78 6.85 -11.62
N LYS A 200 -9.62 6.62 -12.62
CA LYS A 200 -10.93 5.95 -12.44
C LYS A 200 -10.81 4.58 -11.75
N ASN A 201 -9.74 3.82 -12.04
CA ASN A 201 -9.49 2.52 -11.42
C ASN A 201 -9.38 2.62 -9.89
N VAL A 202 -8.66 3.62 -9.37
CA VAL A 202 -8.52 3.87 -7.94
C VAL A 202 -9.86 4.27 -7.34
N TYR A 203 -10.53 5.27 -7.92
CA TYR A 203 -11.80 5.78 -7.39
C TYR A 203 -12.95 4.76 -7.42
N MET A 204 -12.99 3.90 -8.45
CA MET A 204 -14.08 2.94 -8.64
C MET A 204 -13.90 1.64 -7.86
N TYR A 205 -12.67 1.16 -7.66
CA TYR A 205 -12.43 -0.19 -7.13
C TYR A 205 -11.72 -0.23 -5.78
N GLU A 206 -10.89 0.76 -5.44
CA GLU A 206 -10.16 0.73 -4.17
C GLU A 206 -11.04 1.25 -3.01
N PRO A 207 -10.84 0.74 -1.78
CA PRO A 207 -11.65 1.15 -0.64
C PRO A 207 -11.57 2.66 -0.40
N LYS A 208 -12.70 3.36 -0.53
CA LYS A 208 -12.78 4.81 -0.32
C LYS A 208 -12.31 5.21 1.08
N THR A 209 -12.55 4.37 2.08
CA THR A 209 -12.11 4.56 3.46
C THR A 209 -10.60 4.50 3.64
N ALA A 210 -9.88 3.80 2.77
CA ALA A 210 -8.41 3.72 2.78
C ALA A 210 -7.74 4.90 2.06
N ILE A 211 -8.49 5.64 1.22
CA ILE A 211 -7.94 6.71 0.38
C ILE A 211 -8.32 8.09 0.93
N PHE A 212 -9.59 8.29 1.26
CA PHE A 212 -10.15 9.62 1.44
C PHE A 212 -10.23 10.06 2.89
N VAL A 213 -9.86 11.31 3.13
CA VAL A 213 -10.11 12.05 4.35
C VAL A 213 -11.12 13.18 4.09
N ASN A 214 -11.80 13.64 5.15
CA ASN A 214 -12.71 14.77 5.04
C ASN A 214 -11.94 16.07 4.76
N ASN A 215 -12.43 16.90 3.84
CA ASN A 215 -11.79 18.16 3.46
C ASN A 215 -11.68 19.16 4.62
N ASN A 216 -12.62 19.10 5.57
CA ASN A 216 -12.66 20.01 6.72
C ASN A 216 -11.63 19.64 7.80
N ASP A 217 -11.11 18.41 7.79
CA ASP A 217 -10.12 17.96 8.76
C ASP A 217 -9.13 16.96 8.09
N PRO A 218 -8.27 17.45 7.19
CA PRO A 218 -7.34 16.60 6.44
C PRO A 218 -6.28 15.95 7.31
N LEU A 219 -6.08 16.44 8.53
CA LEU A 219 -5.04 15.99 9.45
C LEU A 219 -5.55 15.07 10.55
N ILE A 220 -6.86 14.76 10.56
CA ILE A 220 -7.53 14.06 11.66
C ILE A 220 -6.84 12.76 12.08
N TYR A 221 -6.43 11.92 11.11
CA TYR A 221 -5.73 10.67 11.40
C TYR A 221 -4.37 10.95 12.05
N TYR A 222 -3.58 11.88 11.51
CA TYR A 222 -2.28 12.24 12.08
C TYR A 222 -2.42 12.76 13.51
N ASP A 223 -3.41 13.62 13.79
CA ASP A 223 -3.65 14.14 15.14
C ASP A 223 -3.98 13.01 16.13
N LYS A 224 -4.89 12.10 15.76
CA LYS A 224 -5.25 10.93 16.58
C LYS A 224 -4.05 10.02 16.84
N ILE A 225 -3.28 9.72 15.80
CA ILE A 225 -2.11 8.85 15.90
C ILE A 225 -1.03 9.49 16.75
N ILE A 226 -0.71 10.77 16.53
CA ILE A 226 0.30 11.51 17.30
C ILE A 226 -0.10 11.55 18.78
N SER A 227 -1.37 11.87 19.08
CA SER A 227 -1.88 11.87 20.46
C SER A 227 -1.73 10.50 21.14
N PHE A 228 -2.14 9.44 20.45
CA PHE A 228 -2.06 8.06 20.93
C PHE A 228 -0.61 7.59 21.13
N SER A 229 0.26 7.89 20.17
CA SER A 229 1.66 7.43 20.15
C SER A 229 2.43 7.83 21.40
N LYS A 230 2.20 9.04 21.92
CA LYS A 230 2.80 9.53 23.19
C LYS A 230 2.51 8.62 24.38
N LYS A 231 1.36 7.94 24.39
CA LYS A 231 0.94 7.03 25.46
C LYS A 231 1.62 5.66 25.35
N ILE A 232 1.95 5.21 24.14
CA ILE A 232 2.45 3.85 23.87
C ILE A 232 3.94 3.77 23.55
N PHE A 233 4.63 4.87 23.31
CA PHE A 233 6.06 4.80 23.02
C PHE A 233 6.91 4.35 24.21
N ASN A 234 7.96 3.59 23.92
CA ASN A 234 9.15 3.48 24.76
C ASN A 234 9.93 4.80 24.76
N ASN A 235 11.01 4.89 25.55
CA ASN A 235 11.93 6.01 25.44
C ASN A 235 12.56 6.03 24.04
N ASN A 236 12.71 7.22 23.47
CA ASN A 236 13.21 7.44 22.11
C ASN A 236 12.36 6.77 21.01
N GLY A 237 11.04 6.82 21.14
CA GLY A 237 10.10 6.34 20.12
C GLY A 237 10.28 7.07 18.79
N LEU A 238 10.09 6.35 17.68
CA LEU A 238 10.08 6.92 16.34
C LEU A 238 8.69 6.81 15.73
N ILE A 239 8.29 7.85 14.99
CA ILE A 239 7.07 7.84 14.20
C ILE A 239 7.41 8.07 12.73
N PHE A 240 6.77 7.30 11.85
CA PHE A 240 6.89 7.39 10.40
C PHE A 240 5.49 7.50 9.79
N PHE A 241 5.32 8.45 8.87
CA PHE A 241 4.10 8.59 8.11
C PHE A 241 4.37 8.69 6.61
N GLU A 242 3.52 8.06 5.80
CA GLU A 242 3.23 8.54 4.46
C GLU A 242 2.27 9.73 4.54
N ILE A 243 2.47 10.75 3.70
CA ILE A 243 1.74 12.01 3.78
C ILE A 243 1.30 12.53 2.40
N ASN A 244 0.29 13.41 2.39
CA ASN A 244 -0.01 14.25 1.25
C ASN A 244 1.00 15.40 1.17
N GLU A 245 1.61 15.60 0.00
CA GLU A 245 2.62 16.65 -0.23
C GLU A 245 2.16 18.06 0.17
N LYS A 246 0.86 18.33 -0.03
CA LYS A 246 0.22 19.60 0.32
C LYS A 246 0.26 19.93 1.80
N PHE A 247 0.21 18.92 2.65
CA PHE A 247 0.08 19.07 4.10
C PHE A 247 1.38 18.81 4.86
N SER A 248 2.50 18.75 4.15
CA SER A 248 3.81 18.45 4.73
C SER A 248 4.24 19.44 5.82
N ASN A 249 3.96 20.73 5.63
CA ASN A 249 4.31 21.76 6.61
C ASN A 249 3.39 21.66 7.84
N GLU A 250 2.11 21.44 7.64
CA GLU A 250 1.11 21.35 8.70
C GLU A 250 1.35 20.13 9.58
N ILE A 251 1.70 18.98 8.98
CA ILE A 251 2.09 17.77 9.73
C ILE A 251 3.39 18.02 10.51
N TYR A 252 4.38 18.70 9.92
CA TYR A 252 5.59 19.11 10.63
C TYR A 252 5.26 19.94 11.88
N PHE A 253 4.41 20.96 11.75
CA PHE A 253 4.01 21.78 12.89
C PHE A 253 3.15 21.03 13.90
N LEU A 254 2.30 20.11 13.46
CA LEU A 254 1.51 19.24 14.33
C LEU A 254 2.39 18.35 15.21
N LEU A 255 3.42 17.74 14.62
CA LEU A 255 4.43 16.97 15.34
C LEU A 255 5.19 17.85 16.34
N LYS A 256 5.69 19.02 15.89
CA LYS A 256 6.44 19.95 16.73
C LYS A 256 5.62 20.44 17.94
N LYS A 257 4.35 20.79 17.72
CA LYS A 257 3.40 21.20 18.78
C LYS A 257 3.17 20.08 19.81
N ASN A 258 3.28 18.83 19.38
CA ASN A 258 3.14 17.64 20.24
C ASN A 258 4.48 17.15 20.82
N SER A 259 5.49 18.03 20.89
CA SER A 259 6.80 17.77 21.50
C SER A 259 7.64 16.70 20.80
N PHE A 260 7.35 16.39 19.53
CA PHE A 260 8.26 15.59 18.71
C PHE A 260 9.47 16.42 18.28
N LYS A 261 10.62 15.77 18.22
CA LYS A 261 11.93 16.33 17.84
C LYS A 261 12.48 15.62 16.61
N ASN A 262 13.58 16.15 16.05
CA ASN A 262 14.27 15.57 14.89
C ASN A 262 13.29 15.23 13.75
N ILE A 263 12.42 16.20 13.44
CA ILE A 263 11.38 16.05 12.43
C ILE A 263 12.03 16.22 11.06
N GLU A 264 11.93 15.18 10.24
CA GLU A 264 12.51 15.12 8.90
C GLU A 264 11.37 14.89 7.91
N VAL A 265 11.26 15.72 6.87
CA VAL A 265 10.34 15.50 5.74
C VAL A 265 11.18 15.07 4.55
N LYS A 266 10.78 13.96 3.92
CA LYS A 266 11.52 13.32 2.83
C LYS A 266 10.67 13.27 1.56
N ASN A 267 11.33 13.47 0.43
CA ASN A 267 10.73 13.33 -0.89
C ASN A 267 10.71 11.86 -1.34
N ASP A 268 9.69 11.49 -2.13
CA ASP A 268 9.66 10.24 -2.89
C ASP A 268 10.55 10.31 -4.15
N ILE A 269 10.64 9.19 -4.88
CA ILE A 269 11.37 9.08 -6.16
C ILE A 269 10.91 10.08 -7.23
N ASN A 270 9.68 10.61 -7.10
CA ASN A 270 9.11 11.60 -8.02
C ASN A 270 9.37 13.04 -7.54
N GLY A 271 10.16 13.23 -6.47
CA GLY A 271 10.52 14.54 -5.93
C GLY A 271 9.43 15.20 -5.09
N LYS A 272 8.36 14.48 -4.73
CA LYS A 272 7.25 15.02 -3.92
C LYS A 272 7.47 14.73 -2.45
N LYS A 273 7.16 15.70 -1.58
CA LYS A 273 7.18 15.48 -0.13
C LYS A 273 6.16 14.41 0.24
N ARG A 274 6.61 13.22 0.62
CA ARG A 274 5.75 12.04 0.73
C ARG A 274 5.84 11.33 2.07
N MET A 275 6.92 11.57 2.81
CA MET A 275 7.17 10.88 4.05
C MET A 275 7.63 11.86 5.12
N VAL A 276 7.25 11.62 6.37
CA VAL A 276 7.81 12.34 7.52
C VAL A 276 8.23 11.36 8.60
N LYS A 277 9.36 11.65 9.25
CA LYS A 277 9.83 10.96 10.46
C LYS A 277 9.93 11.96 11.59
N ALA A 278 9.63 11.54 12.81
CA ALA A 278 10.01 12.29 14.00
C ALA A 278 10.34 11.37 15.18
N ASN A 279 10.96 11.93 16.21
CA ASN A 279 11.33 11.25 17.44
C ASN A 279 10.56 11.83 18.64
N PHE A 280 10.11 10.95 19.53
CA PHE A 280 9.48 11.31 20.79
C PHE A 280 10.29 10.76 21.96
N ASN A 281 10.66 11.66 22.88
CA ASN A 281 11.32 11.29 24.12
C ASN A 281 10.33 11.55 25.25
N LYS A 282 10.04 10.50 26.03
CA LYS A 282 9.30 10.69 27.28
C LYS A 282 10.13 11.59 28.19
N ILE A 283 9.47 12.66 28.64
CA ILE A 283 9.96 13.57 29.67
C ILE A 283 9.76 12.88 31.02
#